data_AF-A0A838KG18-F1
#
_entry.id   AF-A0A838KG18-F1
#
_cell.length_a   1.000
_cell.length_b   1.000
_cell.length_c   1.000
_cell.angle_alpha   90.00
_cell.angle_beta   90.00
_cell.angle_gamma   90.00
#
_symmetry.space_group_name_H-M   'P 1'
#
loop_
_entity.id
_entity.type
_entity.pdbx_description
1 polymer ?
#
loop_
_entity_poly.entity_id
_entity_poly.type
_entity_poly.pdbx_seq_one_letter_code
_entity_poly.pdbx_strand_id
1 'polypeptide(L)'
;MRRSLMPSTTYDPEAFGRFSERIARFIGTGRFLVYMTAFVTVWLIWNVVAETLIFDDYPFIFLTLILSLQASYAAPLILLAQNRQADRDRVQYEQDRARAERNIADTDYLTRELASLRMAVGEVATRDFVRSELRQLLDDLGEQLGSPPATRADRGVEP
;
A
#
# COMPACT_ATOMS: atom_id res chain seq x y z
N MET A 1 -17.58 -49.24 -12.21
CA MET A 1 -16.94 -47.96 -12.60
C MET A 1 -18.01 -47.02 -13.14
N ARG A 2 -18.46 -46.03 -12.34
CA ARG A 2 -19.37 -44.96 -12.79
C ARG A 2 -18.59 -43.66 -12.76
N ARG A 3 -18.22 -43.16 -13.95
CA ARG A 3 -17.44 -41.93 -14.14
C ARG A 3 -18.42 -40.75 -14.08
N SER A 4 -18.30 -39.90 -13.07
CA SER A 4 -19.07 -38.66 -12.99
C SER A 4 -18.60 -37.70 -14.09
N LEU A 5 -19.55 -37.23 -14.89
CA LEU A 5 -19.39 -36.11 -15.80
C LEU A 5 -19.89 -34.88 -15.06
N MET A 6 -18.98 -34.14 -14.43
CA MET A 6 -19.28 -32.76 -14.00
C MET A 6 -18.76 -31.81 -15.08
N PRO A 7 -19.62 -31.02 -15.73
CA PRO A 7 -19.16 -29.91 -16.55
C PRO A 7 -18.72 -28.81 -15.59
N SER A 8 -17.42 -28.52 -15.53
CA SER A 8 -16.94 -27.30 -14.90
C SER A 8 -17.41 -26.13 -15.76
N THR A 9 -18.46 -25.44 -15.33
CA THR A 9 -18.79 -24.12 -15.86
C THR A 9 -17.65 -23.20 -15.45
N THR A 10 -16.70 -22.98 -16.35
CA THR A 10 -15.61 -22.02 -16.14
C THR A 10 -16.24 -20.63 -16.09
N TYR A 11 -16.63 -20.23 -14.88
CA TYR A 11 -17.07 -18.89 -14.56
C TYR A 11 -15.85 -17.99 -14.78
N ASP A 12 -15.84 -17.21 -15.87
CA ASP A 12 -14.71 -16.37 -16.24
C ASP A 12 -14.54 -15.23 -15.20
N PRO A 13 -13.56 -15.34 -14.29
CA PRO A 13 -13.40 -14.42 -13.17
C PRO A 13 -12.95 -13.03 -13.65
N GLU A 14 -12.39 -12.93 -14.86
CA GLU A 14 -11.90 -11.70 -15.47
C GLU A 14 -13.05 -10.86 -16.05
N ALA A 15 -14.02 -11.51 -16.72
CA ALA A 15 -15.24 -10.86 -17.19
C ALA A 15 -16.09 -10.35 -16.03
N PHE A 16 -16.25 -11.16 -14.97
CA PHE A 16 -16.97 -10.75 -13.76
C PHE A 16 -16.22 -9.62 -13.03
N GLY A 17 -14.88 -9.66 -12.99
CA GLY A 17 -14.05 -8.62 -12.36
C GLY A 17 -14.24 -7.24 -12.97
N ARG A 18 -14.20 -7.14 -14.31
CA ARG A 18 -14.40 -5.87 -15.04
C ARG A 18 -15.82 -5.33 -14.90
N PHE A 19 -16.82 -6.23 -14.89
CA PHE A 19 -18.21 -5.86 -14.68
C PHE A 19 -18.45 -5.32 -13.26
N SER A 20 -17.94 -6.02 -12.24
CA SER A 20 -18.02 -5.59 -10.84
C SER A 20 -17.35 -4.23 -10.61
N GLU A 21 -16.20 -3.96 -11.24
CA GLU A 21 -15.50 -2.68 -11.09
C GLU A 21 -16.25 -1.51 -11.75
N ARG A 22 -16.96 -1.77 -12.85
CA ARG A 22 -17.84 -0.77 -13.47
C ARG A 22 -19.06 -0.48 -12.60
N ILE A 23 -19.68 -1.51 -12.03
CA ILE A 23 -20.80 -1.40 -11.10
C ILE A 23 -20.36 -0.64 -9.83
N ALA A 24 -19.22 -0.99 -9.24
CA ALA A 24 -18.71 -0.35 -8.04
C ALA A 24 -18.51 1.16 -8.24
N ARG A 25 -17.92 1.57 -9.37
CA ARG A 25 -17.78 2.99 -9.72
C ARG A 25 -19.12 3.68 -9.97
N PHE A 26 -20.09 2.97 -10.54
CA PHE A 26 -21.41 3.50 -10.82
C PHE A 26 -22.25 3.72 -9.55
N ILE A 27 -22.27 2.73 -8.65
CA ILE A 27 -23.00 2.78 -7.36
C ILE A 27 -22.31 3.73 -6.37
N GLY A 28 -20.98 3.76 -6.35
CA GLY A 28 -20.20 4.64 -5.47
C GLY A 28 -20.27 6.13 -5.82
N THR A 29 -20.83 6.47 -6.98
CA THR A 29 -21.03 7.87 -7.39
C THR A 29 -22.48 8.29 -7.15
N GLY A 30 -22.72 9.50 -6.63
CA GLY A 30 -24.08 10.07 -6.45
C GLY A 30 -24.93 10.17 -7.74
N ARG A 31 -24.33 9.89 -8.91
CA ARG A 31 -25.01 9.82 -10.21
C ARG A 31 -26.11 8.77 -10.25
N PHE A 32 -25.95 7.62 -9.59
CA PHE A 32 -26.99 6.58 -9.58
C PHE A 32 -28.30 7.10 -8.98
N LEU A 33 -28.21 7.80 -7.84
CA LEU A 33 -29.37 8.40 -7.18
C LEU A 33 -30.07 9.41 -8.09
N VAL A 34 -29.31 10.26 -8.78
CA VAL A 34 -29.86 11.23 -9.75
C VAL A 34 -30.62 10.53 -10.87
N TYR A 35 -30.07 9.47 -11.47
CA TYR A 35 -30.76 8.72 -12.52
C TYR A 35 -32.03 8.02 -12.00
N MET A 36 -31.98 7.43 -10.80
CA MET A 36 -33.13 6.78 -10.18
C MET A 36 -34.25 7.77 -9.87
N THR A 37 -33.93 8.94 -9.31
CA THR A 37 -34.91 10.00 -9.05
C THR A 37 -35.52 10.49 -10.36
N ALA A 38 -34.70 10.75 -11.39
CA ALA A 38 -35.19 11.17 -12.69
C ALA A 38 -36.14 10.13 -13.31
N PHE A 39 -35.81 8.84 -13.22
CA PHE A 39 -36.67 7.75 -13.70
C PHE A 39 -38.03 7.74 -12.98
N VAL A 40 -38.04 7.81 -11.65
CA VAL A 40 -39.29 7.85 -10.85
C VAL A 40 -40.11 9.10 -11.18
N THR A 41 -39.47 10.27 -11.30
CA THR A 41 -40.14 11.52 -11.65
C THR A 41 -40.76 11.45 -13.05
N VAL A 42 -40.04 10.94 -14.04
CA VAL A 42 -40.55 10.79 -15.41
C VAL A 42 -41.72 9.81 -15.45
N TRP A 43 -41.64 8.68 -14.74
CA TRP A 43 -42.73 7.71 -14.64
C TRP A 43 -43.99 8.31 -14.03
N LEU A 44 -43.82 9.07 -12.95
CA LEU A 44 -44.92 9.76 -12.27
C LEU A 44 -45.57 10.79 -13.20
N ILE A 45 -44.77 11.64 -13.85
CA ILE A 45 -45.29 12.65 -14.79
C ILE A 45 -46.04 11.98 -15.94
N TRP A 46 -45.47 10.91 -16.52
CA TRP A 46 -46.10 10.18 -17.61
C TRP A 46 -47.48 9.63 -17.20
N ASN A 47 -47.58 8.97 -16.05
CA ASN A 47 -48.85 8.37 -15.61
C ASN A 47 -49.88 9.38 -15.12
N VAL A 48 -49.45 10.54 -14.61
CA VAL A 48 -50.37 11.61 -14.18
C VAL A 48 -50.89 12.44 -15.35
N VAL A 49 -50.07 12.68 -16.39
CA VAL A 49 -50.42 13.55 -17.53
C VAL A 49 -51.11 12.77 -18.66
N ALA A 50 -50.89 11.45 -18.77
CA ALA A 50 -51.49 10.64 -19.82
C ALA A 50 -52.97 10.32 -19.52
N GLU A 51 -53.87 11.27 -19.79
CA GLU A 51 -55.33 11.12 -19.59
C GLU A 51 -55.96 9.96 -20.39
N THR A 52 -55.34 9.53 -21.49
CA THR A 52 -55.87 8.49 -22.38
C THR A 52 -55.09 7.17 -22.38
N LEU A 53 -53.90 7.13 -21.78
CA LEU A 53 -53.01 5.96 -21.73
C LEU A 53 -52.41 5.79 -20.32
N ILE A 54 -53.29 5.74 -19.31
CA ILE A 54 -52.91 5.50 -17.92
C ILE A 54 -52.39 4.06 -17.82
N PHE A 55 -51.08 3.90 -17.68
CA PHE A 55 -50.44 2.59 -17.57
C PHE A 55 -50.38 2.10 -16.11
N ASP A 56 -50.26 3.03 -15.16
CA ASP A 56 -50.10 2.78 -13.73
C ASP A 56 -50.83 3.86 -12.92
N ASP A 57 -52.13 3.63 -12.65
CA ASP A 57 -52.98 4.57 -11.91
C ASP A 57 -52.66 4.56 -10.40
N TYR A 58 -53.04 5.62 -9.69
CA TYR A 58 -52.79 5.72 -8.24
C TYR A 58 -53.39 4.49 -7.52
N PRO A 59 -52.59 3.66 -6.80
CA PRO A 59 -51.35 3.99 -6.07
C PRO A 59 -50.01 3.56 -6.71
N PHE A 60 -49.90 3.48 -8.04
CA PHE A 60 -48.66 3.10 -8.77
C PHE A 60 -48.13 1.70 -8.42
N ILE A 61 -48.98 0.70 -8.64
CA ILE A 61 -48.68 -0.71 -8.32
C ILE A 61 -47.51 -1.22 -9.15
N PHE A 62 -47.41 -0.87 -10.44
CA PHE A 62 -46.32 -1.34 -11.29
C PHE A 62 -44.98 -0.75 -10.86
N LEU A 63 -44.92 0.54 -10.58
CA LEU A 63 -43.71 1.17 -10.05
C LEU A 63 -43.29 0.52 -8.73
N THR A 64 -44.24 0.25 -7.85
CA THR A 64 -43.98 -0.41 -6.56
C THR A 64 -43.45 -1.84 -6.74
N LEU A 65 -44.04 -2.62 -7.66
CA LEU A 65 -43.59 -3.96 -7.99
C LEU A 65 -42.17 -3.96 -8.55
N ILE A 66 -41.85 -3.05 -9.47
CA ILE A 66 -40.51 -2.93 -10.05
C ILE A 66 -39.49 -2.55 -8.98
N LEU A 67 -39.79 -1.57 -8.12
CA LEU A 67 -38.89 -1.16 -7.04
C LEU A 67 -38.67 -2.27 -6.00
N SER A 68 -39.72 -3.01 -5.63
CA SER A 68 -39.58 -4.14 -4.69
C SER A 68 -38.75 -5.28 -5.28
N LEU A 69 -38.92 -5.59 -6.57
CA LEU A 69 -38.09 -6.56 -7.28
C LEU A 69 -36.63 -6.09 -7.37
N GLN A 70 -36.42 -4.81 -7.67
CA GLN A 70 -35.08 -4.21 -7.75
C GLN A 70 -34.34 -4.31 -6.42
N ALA A 71 -35.02 -4.04 -5.30
CA ALA A 71 -34.45 -4.21 -3.96
C ALA A 71 -34.12 -5.68 -3.66
N SER A 72 -35.01 -6.62 -4.02
CA SER A 72 -34.82 -8.06 -3.81
C SER A 72 -33.60 -8.61 -4.55
N TYR A 73 -33.37 -8.20 -5.80
CA TYR A 73 -32.20 -8.63 -6.57
C TYR A 73 -30.91 -7.86 -6.24
N ALA A 74 -31.02 -6.66 -5.68
CA ALA A 74 -29.86 -5.91 -5.22
C ALA A 74 -29.14 -6.63 -4.07
N ALA A 75 -29.87 -7.19 -3.11
CA ALA A 75 -29.29 -7.88 -1.95
C ALA A 75 -28.28 -9.00 -2.32
N PRO A 76 -28.60 -10.00 -3.17
CA PRO A 76 -27.64 -11.03 -3.55
C PRO A 76 -26.47 -10.46 -4.37
N LEU A 77 -26.70 -9.49 -5.25
CA LEU A 77 -25.60 -8.85 -6.00
C LEU A 77 -24.62 -8.12 -5.10
N ILE A 78 -25.14 -7.41 -4.09
CA ILE A 78 -24.33 -6.74 -3.08
C ILE A 78 -23.54 -7.77 -2.27
N LEU A 79 -24.15 -8.89 -1.87
CA LEU A 79 -23.45 -9.98 -1.18
C LEU A 79 -22.32 -10.58 -2.03
N LEU A 80 -22.52 -10.80 -3.33
CA LEU A 80 -21.44 -11.25 -4.22
C LEU A 80 -20.32 -10.22 -4.33
N ALA A 81 -20.66 -8.94 -4.44
CA ALA A 81 -19.68 -7.86 -4.46
C ALA A 81 -18.89 -7.78 -3.13
N GLN A 82 -19.57 -7.96 -2.00
CA GLN A 82 -18.98 -7.98 -0.66
C GLN A 82 -18.07 -9.19 -0.45
N ASN A 83 -18.46 -10.39 -0.86
CA ASN A 83 -17.60 -11.57 -0.77
C ASN A 83 -16.29 -11.36 -1.54
N ARG A 84 -16.37 -10.77 -2.75
CA ARG A 84 -15.17 -10.44 -3.53
C ARG A 84 -14.30 -9.36 -2.89
N GLN A 85 -14.90 -8.38 -2.22
CA GLN A 85 -14.16 -7.38 -1.47
C GLN A 85 -13.45 -8.03 -0.27
N ALA A 86 -14.17 -8.82 0.51
CA ALA A 86 -13.61 -9.54 1.65
C ALA A 86 -12.45 -10.48 1.26
N ASP A 87 -12.54 -11.16 0.11
CA ASP A 87 -11.45 -11.99 -0.41
C ASP A 87 -10.19 -11.15 -0.74
N ARG A 88 -10.36 -9.98 -1.37
CA ARG A 88 -9.25 -9.06 -1.66
C ARG A 88 -8.65 -8.50 -0.37
N ASP A 89 -9.50 -8.05 0.55
CA ASP A 89 -9.09 -7.47 1.83
C ASP A 89 -8.32 -8.50 2.66
N ARG A 90 -8.72 -9.77 2.61
CA ARG A 90 -7.99 -10.86 3.25
C ARG A 90 -6.59 -11.05 2.67
N VAL A 91 -6.46 -11.09 1.34
CA VAL A 91 -5.14 -11.24 0.68
C VAL A 91 -4.25 -10.05 1.01
N GLN A 92 -4.81 -8.83 0.99
CA GLN A 92 -4.06 -7.62 1.34
C GLN A 92 -3.62 -7.65 2.81
N TYR A 93 -4.49 -8.08 3.73
CA TYR A 93 -4.15 -8.23 5.14
C TYR A 93 -3.02 -9.25 5.37
N GLU A 94 -3.06 -10.40 4.68
CA GLU A 94 -2.00 -11.41 4.78
C GLU A 94 -0.65 -10.87 4.27
N GLN A 95 -0.65 -10.10 3.17
CA GLN A 95 0.54 -9.44 2.65
C GLN A 95 1.09 -8.39 3.60
N ASP A 96 0.23 -7.55 4.17
CA ASP A 96 0.64 -6.51 5.10
C ASP A 96 1.19 -7.12 6.39
N ARG A 97 0.62 -8.22 6.86
CA ARG A 97 1.16 -8.98 8.01
C ARG A 97 2.57 -9.51 7.72
N ALA A 98 2.77 -10.12 6.55
CA ALA A 98 4.09 -10.62 6.15
C ALA A 98 5.13 -9.49 5.99
N ARG A 99 4.71 -8.32 5.49
CA ARG A 99 5.56 -7.13 5.42
C ARG A 99 5.91 -6.60 6.82
N ALA A 100 4.95 -6.56 7.73
CA ALA A 100 5.17 -6.14 9.11
C ALA A 100 6.17 -7.05 9.83
N GLU A 101 6.04 -8.37 9.69
CA GLU A 101 6.99 -9.35 10.24
C GLU A 101 8.42 -9.10 9.71
N ARG A 102 8.59 -8.81 8.41
CA ARG A 102 9.89 -8.45 7.82
C ARG A 102 10.43 -7.13 8.35
N ASN A 103 9.60 -6.10 8.44
CA ASN A 103 10.01 -4.79 8.96
C ASN A 103 10.51 -4.87 10.41
N ILE A 104 9.87 -5.71 11.24
CA ILE A 104 10.33 -5.96 12.60
C ILE A 104 11.72 -6.62 12.58
N ALA A 105 11.92 -7.65 11.76
CA ALA A 105 13.22 -8.31 11.62
C ALA A 105 14.32 -7.37 11.12
N ASP A 106 14.01 -6.52 10.13
CA ASP A 106 14.94 -5.51 9.61
C ASP A 106 15.28 -4.47 10.68
N THR A 107 14.30 -4.05 11.48
CA THR A 107 14.52 -3.10 12.58
C THR A 107 15.41 -3.71 13.67
N ASP A 108 15.20 -4.98 14.01
CA ASP A 108 16.04 -5.71 14.96
C ASP A 108 17.47 -5.86 14.44
N TYR A 109 17.63 -6.16 13.14
CA TYR A 109 18.94 -6.23 12.49
C TYR A 109 19.65 -4.88 12.54
N LEU A 110 18.99 -3.80 12.11
CA LEU A 110 19.53 -2.45 12.15
C LEU A 110 19.89 -2.01 13.57
N THR A 111 19.10 -2.40 14.58
CA THR A 111 19.39 -2.09 15.99
C THR A 111 20.66 -2.78 16.47
N ARG A 112 20.89 -4.04 16.06
CA ARG A 112 22.12 -4.78 16.37
C ARG A 112 23.34 -4.18 15.67
N GLU A 113 23.22 -3.85 14.39
CA GLU A 113 24.27 -3.16 13.64
C GLU A 113 24.56 -1.76 14.21
N LEU A 114 23.54 -1.03 14.66
CA LEU A 114 23.73 0.26 15.31
C LEU A 114 24.46 0.11 16.66
N ALA A 115 24.16 -0.95 17.42
CA ALA A 115 24.83 -1.23 18.67
C ALA A 115 26.32 -1.60 18.46
N SER A 116 26.63 -2.42 17.45
CA SER A 116 28.02 -2.76 17.08
C SER A 116 28.78 -1.52 16.59
N LEU A 117 28.16 -0.71 15.72
CA LEU A 117 28.73 0.54 15.23
C LEU A 117 29.00 1.53 16.37
N ARG A 118 28.05 1.68 17.32
CA ARG A 118 28.22 2.54 18.50
C ARG A 118 29.41 2.11 19.36
N MET A 119 29.59 0.81 19.57
CA MET A 119 30.74 0.28 20.33
C MET A 119 32.05 0.61 19.60
N ALA A 120 32.13 0.33 18.30
CA ALA A 120 33.32 0.62 17.49
C ALA A 120 33.67 2.12 17.45
N VAL A 121 32.67 3.00 17.31
CA VAL A 121 32.87 4.46 17.39
C VAL A 121 33.28 4.88 18.82
N GLY A 122 32.72 4.25 19.84
CA GLY A 122 33.06 4.51 21.24
C GLY A 122 34.53 4.24 21.56
N GLU A 123 35.12 3.17 21.01
CA GLU A 123 36.54 2.84 21.18
C GLU A 123 37.45 3.89 20.54
N VAL A 124 37.18 4.27 19.28
CA VAL A 124 38.01 5.23 18.53
C VAL A 124 37.82 6.69 19.00
N ALA A 125 36.63 7.05 19.48
CA ALA A 125 36.32 8.40 19.93
C ALA A 125 36.64 8.64 21.42
N THR A 126 37.39 7.76 22.07
CA THR A 126 37.80 8.00 23.45
C THR A 126 38.63 9.28 23.50
N ARG A 127 38.25 10.24 24.35
CA ARG A 127 38.91 11.57 24.46
C ARG A 127 40.43 11.45 24.57
N ASP A 128 40.91 10.43 25.27
CA ASP A 128 42.34 10.20 25.48
C ASP A 128 43.06 9.72 24.22
N PHE A 129 42.42 8.92 23.35
CA PHE A 129 42.97 8.51 22.06
C PHE A 129 43.05 9.68 21.08
N VAL A 130 41.96 10.45 20.95
CA VAL A 130 41.96 11.64 20.10
C VAL A 130 43.01 12.64 20.58
N ARG A 131 43.22 12.75 21.89
CA ARG A 131 44.24 13.60 22.49
C ARG A 131 45.66 13.08 22.28
N SER A 132 45.88 11.76 22.32
CA SER A 132 47.20 11.17 22.05
C SER A 132 47.57 11.33 20.58
N GLU A 133 46.65 11.07 19.65
CA GLU A 133 46.87 11.25 18.21
C GLU A 133 47.15 12.72 17.86
N LEU A 134 46.37 13.65 18.41
CA LEU A 134 46.64 15.09 18.23
C LEU A 134 48.02 15.50 18.73
N ARG A 135 48.45 14.97 19.89
CA ARG A 135 49.79 15.26 20.43
C ARG A 135 50.88 14.64 19.57
N GLN A 136 50.68 13.39 19.15
CA GLN A 136 51.64 12.68 18.31
C GLN A 136 51.83 13.41 16.97
N LEU A 137 50.75 13.83 16.32
CA LEU A 137 50.82 14.63 15.09
C LEU A 137 51.48 16.00 15.30
N LEU A 138 51.25 16.65 16.45
CA LEU A 138 51.91 17.92 16.80
C LEU A 138 53.41 17.74 17.03
N ASP A 139 53.83 16.69 17.72
CA ASP A 139 55.24 16.38 17.97
C ASP A 139 55.97 16.04 16.66
N ASP A 140 55.35 15.23 15.79
CA ASP A 140 55.91 14.82 14.49
C ASP A 140 56.11 16.02 13.55
N LEU A 141 55.16 16.96 13.52
CA LEU A 141 55.31 18.24 12.82
C LEU A 141 56.41 19.11 13.44
N GLY A 142 56.55 19.08 14.77
CA GLY A 142 57.62 19.77 15.51
C GLY A 142 59.01 19.25 15.15
N GLU A 143 59.19 17.93 15.04
CA GLU A 143 60.45 17.30 14.61
C GLU A 143 60.80 17.61 13.15
N GLN A 144 59.81 17.66 12.27
CA GLN A 144 59.99 18.04 10.86
C GLN A 144 60.39 19.52 10.70
N LEU A 145 59.82 20.42 11.51
CA LEU A 145 60.20 21.84 11.52
C LEU A 145 61.51 22.09 12.29
N GLY A 146 61.87 21.22 13.24
CA GLY A 146 63.04 21.33 14.11
C GLY A 146 64.32 20.71 13.56
N SER A 147 64.25 19.86 12.53
CA SER A 147 65.44 19.28 11.89
C SER A 147 66.11 20.29 10.94
N PRO A 148 67.30 20.82 11.27
CA PRO A 148 68.07 21.64 10.32
C PRO A 148 68.52 20.75 9.15
N PRO A 149 68.70 21.27 7.93
CA PRO A 149 69.15 20.46 6.80
C PRO A 149 70.48 19.81 7.18
N ALA A 150 70.49 18.48 7.22
CA ALA A 150 71.65 17.69 7.63
C ALA A 150 72.88 18.13 6.84
N THR A 151 73.75 18.90 7.50
CA THR A 151 75.04 19.27 6.93
C THR A 151 75.86 18.00 6.89
N ARG A 152 76.07 17.49 5.67
CA ARG A 152 76.93 16.34 5.36
C ARG A 152 78.22 16.44 6.16
N ALA A 153 78.42 15.52 7.09
CA ALA A 153 79.67 15.37 7.82
C ALA A 153 80.81 15.12 6.81
N ASP A 154 81.76 16.04 6.82
CA ASP A 154 82.99 16.01 6.05
C ASP A 154 83.87 14.85 6.54
N ARG A 155 84.41 14.11 5.58
CA ARG A 155 85.30 12.97 5.77
C ARG A 155 86.72 13.52 5.99
N GLY A 156 87.27 13.35 7.19
CA GLY A 156 88.59 13.87 7.53
C GLY A 156 89.40 12.92 8.43
N VAL A 157 89.85 11.80 7.83
CA VAL A 157 91.19 11.20 7.90
C VAL A 157 91.80 10.84 9.29
N GLU A 158 91.99 9.52 9.47
CA GLU A 158 92.74 8.81 10.54
C GLU A 158 94.27 9.13 10.54
N PRO A 159 95.00 8.80 11.64
CA PRO A 159 96.26 9.44 12.05
C PRO A 159 97.52 9.09 11.24
#